data_AF-A0AAE4Q015-F1
#
_entry.id   AF-A0AAE4Q015-F1
#
_cell.length_a   1.000
_cell.length_b   1.000
_cell.length_c   1.000
_cell.angle_alpha   90.00
_cell.angle_beta   90.00
_cell.angle_gamma   90.00
#
_symmetry.space_group_name_H-M   'P 1'
#
loop_
_entity.id
_entity.type
_entity.pdbx_description
1 polymer ?
#
loop_
_entity_poly.entity_id
_entity_poly.type
_entity_poly.pdbx_seq_one_letter_code
_entity_poly.pdbx_strand_id
1 'polypeptide(L)'
;MEQTMIKLQQMQDVINLFDSIKPEAQLPAQYYESTRYIRWSEFEAMQVYELDFEPYLSIAERCNMRFFALHQSQQRVYLAHLNDAGHAPRWEARPLLLSQLRDTELMTSLMQDHAYQLGLKINLEANYPI
;
A
#
# COMPACT_ATOMS: atom_id res chain seq x y z
N MET A 1 6.87 -9.12 -17.94
CA MET A 1 7.92 -9.65 -17.06
C MET A 1 7.28 -9.85 -15.71
N GLU A 2 7.43 -11.00 -15.06
CA GLU A 2 6.93 -11.16 -13.68
C GLU A 2 7.69 -10.18 -12.78
N GLN A 3 6.98 -9.24 -12.16
CA GLN A 3 7.57 -8.41 -11.10
C GLN A 3 8.08 -9.35 -10.01
N THR A 4 9.38 -9.32 -9.73
CA THR A 4 9.97 -10.15 -8.68
C THR A 4 9.55 -9.57 -7.34
N MET A 5 8.71 -10.29 -6.62
CA MET A 5 8.28 -9.94 -5.27
C MET A 5 9.39 -10.25 -4.27
N ILE A 6 9.71 -9.31 -3.37
CA ILE A 6 10.71 -9.50 -2.32
C ILE A 6 9.99 -9.83 -1.02
N LYS A 7 10.38 -10.92 -0.35
CA LYS A 7 9.85 -11.28 0.98
C LYS A 7 10.63 -10.55 2.07
N LEU A 8 9.91 -9.82 2.91
CA LEU A 8 10.41 -9.26 4.17
C LEU A 8 10.00 -10.21 5.28
N GLN A 9 10.92 -10.55 6.19
CA GLN A 9 10.70 -11.62 7.18
C GLN A 9 10.63 -11.10 8.61
N GLN A 10 10.83 -9.80 8.82
CA GLN A 10 10.79 -9.17 10.13
C GLN A 10 10.56 -7.66 10.02
N MET A 11 10.12 -7.06 11.13
CA MET A 11 9.87 -5.62 11.24
C MET A 11 11.12 -4.78 10.93
N GLN A 12 12.33 -5.27 11.20
CA GLN A 12 13.55 -4.53 10.89
C GLN A 12 13.73 -4.32 9.38
N ASP A 13 13.35 -5.30 8.56
CA ASP A 13 13.44 -5.17 7.10
C ASP A 13 12.47 -4.08 6.60
N VAL A 14 11.29 -4.01 7.22
CA VAL A 14 10.30 -2.95 6.96
C VAL A 14 10.82 -1.59 7.39
N ILE A 15 11.44 -1.48 8.57
CA ILE A 15 12.05 -0.22 9.02
C ILE A 15 13.09 0.24 7.99
N ASN A 16 13.97 -0.65 7.53
CA ASN A 16 14.97 -0.33 6.53
C ASN A 16 14.34 0.13 5.20
N LEU A 17 13.22 -0.47 4.79
CA LEU A 17 12.46 -0.03 3.61
C LEU A 17 11.97 1.41 3.78
N PHE A 18 11.37 1.76 4.91
CA PHE A 18 10.89 3.12 5.17
C PHE A 18 12.03 4.12 5.35
N ASP A 19 13.14 3.74 5.99
CA ASP A 19 14.32 4.60 6.18
C ASP A 19 15.06 4.88 4.86
N SER A 20 14.88 4.04 3.83
CA SER A 20 15.42 4.28 2.49
C SER A 20 14.73 5.43 1.75
N ILE A 21 13.55 5.84 2.22
CA ILE A 21 12.76 6.91 1.62
C ILE A 21 13.31 8.27 2.07
N LYS A 22 13.53 9.15 1.10
CA LYS A 22 14.00 10.51 1.36
C LYS A 22 12.96 11.31 2.16
N PRO A 23 13.35 12.04 3.23
CA PRO A 23 12.42 12.87 4.01
C PRO A 23 11.62 13.87 3.17
N GLU A 24 12.23 14.42 2.11
CA GLU A 24 11.56 15.37 1.20
C GLU A 24 10.38 14.77 0.43
N ALA A 25 10.28 13.44 0.37
CA ALA A 25 9.18 12.75 -0.31
C ALA A 25 7.90 12.67 0.54
N GLN A 26 7.94 13.11 1.80
CA GLN A 26 6.76 13.13 2.66
C GLN A 26 5.67 14.07 2.13
N LEU A 27 4.42 13.62 2.28
CA LEU A 27 3.24 14.39 1.91
C LEU A 27 2.61 15.10 3.12
N PRO A 28 1.77 16.11 2.91
CA PRO A 28 0.84 16.59 3.92
C PRO A 28 -0.01 15.44 4.50
N ALA A 29 -0.31 15.50 5.81
CA ALA A 29 -0.96 14.43 6.58
C ALA A 29 -2.24 13.88 5.92
N GLN A 30 -3.07 14.76 5.35
CA GLN A 30 -4.33 14.43 4.65
C GLN A 30 -4.17 13.38 3.54
N TYR A 31 -3.00 13.26 2.92
CA TYR A 31 -2.77 12.27 1.87
C TYR A 31 -2.54 10.86 2.40
N TYR A 32 -2.05 10.71 3.64
CA TYR A 32 -1.92 9.42 4.31
C TYR A 32 -3.26 8.90 4.85
N GLU A 33 -4.30 9.74 4.80
CA GLU A 33 -5.66 9.39 5.17
C GLU A 33 -6.52 8.97 3.98
N SER A 34 -6.05 9.20 2.74
CA SER A 34 -6.81 9.00 1.51
C SER A 34 -6.13 8.07 0.50
N THR A 35 -6.94 7.41 -0.31
CA THR A 35 -6.52 6.61 -1.46
C THR A 35 -6.73 7.45 -2.73
N ARG A 36 -5.94 7.25 -3.78
CA ARG A 36 -6.21 7.85 -5.10
C ARG A 36 -6.03 6.85 -6.22
N TYR A 37 -6.64 7.13 -7.37
CA TYR A 37 -6.35 6.40 -8.59
C TYR A 37 -4.97 6.79 -9.15
N ILE A 38 -4.27 5.81 -9.70
CA ILE A 38 -2.98 5.96 -10.38
C ILE A 38 -3.03 5.29 -11.75
N ARG A 39 -2.05 5.61 -12.60
CA ARG A 39 -1.90 4.95 -13.91
C ARG A 39 -1.34 3.55 -13.74
N TRP A 40 -1.70 2.65 -14.65
CA TRP A 40 -1.09 1.31 -14.72
C TRP A 40 0.44 1.35 -14.73
N SER A 41 1.04 2.26 -15.50
CA SER A 41 2.50 2.41 -15.58
C SER A 41 3.14 2.80 -14.25
N GLU A 42 2.43 3.53 -13.39
CA GLU A 42 2.92 3.89 -12.06
C GLU A 42 2.85 2.69 -11.11
N PHE A 43 1.77 1.90 -11.21
CA PHE A 43 1.61 0.67 -10.43
C PHE A 43 2.65 -0.40 -10.83
N GLU A 44 2.82 -0.63 -12.13
CA GLU A 44 3.79 -1.60 -12.68
C GLU A 44 5.25 -1.19 -12.40
N ALA A 45 5.53 0.10 -12.20
CA ALA A 45 6.87 0.54 -11.85
C ALA A 45 7.24 0.33 -10.37
N MET A 46 6.27 0.00 -9.50
CA MET A 46 6.53 -0.18 -8.06
C MET A 46 7.19 -1.52 -7.77
N GLN A 47 8.16 -1.52 -6.84
CA GLN A 47 8.68 -2.75 -6.25
C GLN A 47 7.68 -3.29 -5.24
N VAL A 48 7.37 -4.58 -5.32
CA VAL A 48 6.43 -5.25 -4.41
C VAL A 48 7.18 -6.00 -3.32
N TYR A 49 6.72 -5.82 -2.09
CA TYR A 49 7.26 -6.47 -0.89
C TYR A 49 6.17 -7.26 -0.18
N GLU A 50 6.37 -8.56 0.00
CA GLU A 50 5.52 -9.43 0.82
C GLU A 50 5.97 -9.34 2.28
N LEU A 51 5.03 -9.12 3.20
CA LEU A 51 5.28 -9.17 4.65
C LEU A 51 5.04 -10.60 5.15
N ASP A 52 6.07 -11.44 5.09
CA ASP A 52 6.04 -12.87 5.40
C ASP A 52 6.36 -13.13 6.89
N PHE A 53 5.68 -12.41 7.79
CA PHE A 53 5.85 -12.50 9.24
C PHE A 53 4.66 -11.92 10.01
N GLU A 54 4.54 -12.24 11.29
CA GLU A 54 3.49 -11.70 12.15
C GLU A 54 3.71 -10.20 12.48
N PRO A 55 2.65 -9.38 12.57
CA PRO A 55 1.23 -9.76 12.55
C PRO A 55 0.60 -9.84 11.15
N TYR A 56 1.39 -9.65 10.08
CA TYR A 56 0.86 -9.48 8.72
C TYR A 56 0.36 -10.78 8.10
N LEU A 57 0.91 -11.93 8.50
CA LEU A 57 0.35 -13.24 8.18
C LEU A 57 -1.07 -13.39 8.73
N SER A 58 -1.28 -13.07 10.02
CA SER A 58 -2.61 -13.07 10.64
C SER A 58 -3.58 -12.10 9.98
N ILE A 59 -3.13 -10.91 9.56
CA ILE A 59 -3.97 -9.94 8.83
C ILE A 59 -4.38 -10.52 7.48
N ALA A 60 -3.44 -11.08 6.72
CA ALA A 60 -3.73 -11.68 5.42
C ALA A 60 -4.76 -12.80 5.53
N GLU A 61 -4.61 -13.69 6.52
CA GLU A 61 -5.59 -14.75 6.78
C GLU A 61 -6.98 -14.19 7.09
N ARG A 62 -7.09 -13.22 8.02
CA ARG A 62 -8.37 -12.59 8.41
C ARG A 62 -9.06 -11.89 7.25
N CYS A 63 -8.30 -11.28 6.35
CA CYS A 63 -8.81 -10.56 5.20
C CYS A 63 -8.95 -11.45 3.95
N ASN A 64 -8.78 -12.77 4.07
CA ASN A 64 -8.84 -13.73 2.97
C ASN A 64 -7.90 -13.38 1.79
N MET A 65 -6.71 -12.87 2.13
CA MET A 65 -5.66 -12.52 1.19
C MET A 65 -4.62 -13.64 1.14
N ARG A 66 -3.99 -13.84 -0.02
CA ARG A 66 -2.89 -14.82 -0.14
C ARG A 66 -1.67 -14.40 0.68
N PHE A 67 -1.38 -13.11 0.72
CA PHE A 67 -0.31 -12.49 1.49
C PHE A 67 -0.61 -10.99 1.65
N PHE A 68 0.01 -10.35 2.63
CA PHE A 68 -0.02 -8.89 2.78
C PHE A 68 1.17 -8.27 2.04
N ALA A 69 0.93 -7.26 1.21
CA ALA A 69 1.99 -6.64 0.42
C ALA A 69 2.03 -5.11 0.53
N LEU A 70 3.25 -4.59 0.46
CA LEU A 70 3.57 -3.18 0.30
C LEU A 70 4.08 -2.94 -1.12
N HIS A 71 3.83 -1.74 -1.63
CA HIS A 71 4.36 -1.28 -2.91
C HIS A 71 5.24 -0.07 -2.69
N GLN A 72 6.42 -0.07 -3.30
CA GLN A 72 7.38 1.02 -3.16
C GLN A 72 7.64 1.67 -4.51
N SER A 73 7.50 2.99 -4.57
CA SER A 73 8.04 3.79 -5.67
C SER A 73 9.40 4.37 -5.30
N GLN A 74 9.98 5.19 -6.17
CA GLN A 74 11.19 5.97 -5.80
C GLN A 74 10.94 6.99 -4.69
N GLN A 75 9.67 7.34 -4.44
CA GLN A 75 9.30 8.39 -3.49
C GLN A 75 8.79 7.81 -2.18
N ARG A 76 7.95 6.77 -2.17
CA ARG A 76 7.20 6.37 -0.96
C ARG A 76 6.82 4.89 -0.97
N VAL A 77 6.31 4.44 0.17
CA VAL A 77 5.65 3.15 0.37
C VAL A 77 4.13 3.34 0.36
N TYR A 78 3.42 2.39 -0.23
CA TYR A 78 1.98 2.42 -0.44
C TYR A 78 1.33 1.08 -0.10
N LEU A 79 0.05 1.14 0.25
CA LEU A 79 -0.90 0.08 -0.07
C LEU A 79 -1.41 0.38 -1.48
N ALA A 80 -1.18 -0.54 -2.42
CA ALA A 80 -1.66 -0.38 -3.78
C ALA A 80 -2.42 -1.63 -4.19
N HIS A 81 -3.50 -1.42 -4.94
CA HIS A 81 -4.41 -2.47 -5.35
C HIS A 81 -4.81 -2.30 -6.81
N LEU A 82 -5.11 -3.43 -7.44
CA LEU A 82 -5.87 -3.48 -8.68
C LEU A 82 -7.32 -3.75 -8.31
N ASN A 83 -8.18 -2.78 -8.57
CA ASN A 83 -9.61 -2.97 -8.53
C ASN A 83 -10.08 -3.39 -9.92
N ASP A 84 -10.36 -4.68 -10.08
CA ASP A 84 -10.91 -5.28 -11.29
C ASP A 84 -12.45 -5.36 -11.27
N ALA A 85 -13.09 -4.91 -10.18
CA ALA A 85 -14.53 -4.87 -10.06
C ALA A 85 -15.10 -3.62 -10.76
N GLY A 86 -15.64 -3.79 -11.97
CA GLY A 86 -16.32 -2.72 -12.71
C GLY A 86 -16.22 -2.87 -14.23
N HIS A 87 -16.41 -1.76 -14.97
CA HIS A 87 -16.33 -1.75 -16.44
C HIS A 87 -14.89 -1.74 -16.98
N ALA A 88 -13.90 -1.31 -16.18
CA ALA A 88 -12.49 -1.30 -16.55
C ALA A 88 -11.60 -1.38 -15.30
N PRO A 89 -10.43 -2.05 -15.37
CA PRO A 89 -9.51 -2.13 -14.24
C PRO A 89 -9.03 -0.73 -13.82
N ARG A 90 -8.99 -0.50 -12.50
CA ARG A 90 -8.44 0.72 -11.91
C ARG A 90 -7.34 0.37 -10.93
N TRP A 91 -6.26 1.14 -10.97
CA TRP A 91 -5.16 1.03 -10.04
C TRP A 91 -5.27 2.13 -9.01
N GLU A 92 -5.00 1.79 -7.77
CA GLU A 92 -5.09 2.73 -6.67
C GLU A 92 -3.91 2.60 -5.72
N ALA A 93 -3.58 3.72 -5.09
CA ALA A 93 -2.49 3.80 -4.14
C ALA A 93 -2.87 4.71 -2.97
N ARG A 94 -2.57 4.22 -1.77
CA ARG A 94 -2.63 4.95 -0.51
C ARG A 94 -1.22 5.00 0.07
N PRO A 95 -0.61 6.19 0.23
CA PRO A 95 0.70 6.29 0.84
C PRO A 95 0.59 5.90 2.31
N LEU A 96 1.62 5.26 2.83
CA LEU A 96 1.70 4.80 4.21
C LEU A 96 2.83 5.47 4.97
N LEU A 97 2.58 5.72 6.24
CA LEU A 97 3.64 5.92 7.24
C LEU A 97 3.94 4.60 7.95
N LEU A 98 5.18 4.44 8.44
CA LEU A 98 5.57 3.29 9.25
C LEU A 98 4.69 3.16 10.51
N SER A 99 4.30 4.28 11.12
CA SER A 99 3.40 4.30 12.28
C SER A 99 2.03 3.73 11.94
N GLN A 100 1.48 4.03 10.76
CA GLN A 100 0.21 3.48 10.30
C GLN A 100 0.34 1.98 10.00
N LEU A 101 1.43 1.55 9.36
CA LEU A 101 1.66 0.14 9.06
C LEU A 101 1.76 -0.73 10.32
N ARG A 102 2.24 -0.16 11.44
CA ARG A 102 2.30 -0.83 12.75
C ARG A 102 0.94 -0.90 13.45
N ASP A 103 -0.01 -0.08 13.06
CA ASP A 103 -1.38 -0.13 13.55
C ASP A 103 -2.13 -1.29 12.85
N THR A 104 -2.12 -2.45 13.49
CA THR A 104 -2.73 -3.67 12.94
C THR A 104 -4.24 -3.57 12.79
N GLU A 105 -4.92 -2.77 13.62
CA GLU A 105 -6.36 -2.57 13.53
C GLU A 105 -6.69 -1.73 12.28
N LEU A 106 -5.93 -0.66 12.06
CA LEU A 106 -6.01 0.14 10.85
C LEU A 106 -5.73 -0.70 9.61
N MET A 107 -4.64 -1.49 9.60
CA MET A 107 -4.29 -2.34 8.45
C MET A 107 -5.38 -3.38 8.15
N THR A 108 -5.92 -4.03 9.19
CA THR A 108 -7.04 -4.98 9.03
C THR A 108 -8.27 -4.27 8.46
N SER A 109 -8.63 -3.09 9.01
CA SER A 109 -9.78 -2.32 8.55
C SER A 109 -9.67 -1.86 7.09
N LEU A 110 -8.47 -1.44 6.65
CA LEU A 110 -8.23 -1.02 5.27
C LEU A 110 -8.30 -2.18 4.27
N MET A 111 -8.02 -3.41 4.71
CA MET A 111 -8.02 -4.61 3.85
C MET A 111 -9.36 -5.33 3.81
N GLN A 112 -10.02 -5.51 4.97
CA GLN A 112 -11.20 -6.36 5.12
C GLN A 112 -12.40 -5.92 4.25
N ASP A 113 -12.63 -4.60 4.15
CA ASP A 113 -13.71 -4.02 3.33
C ASP A 113 -13.14 -3.01 2.32
N HIS A 114 -12.11 -3.43 1.59
CA HIS A 114 -11.31 -2.54 0.75
C HIS A 114 -12.15 -1.63 -0.16
N ALA A 115 -13.12 -2.18 -0.92
CA ALA A 115 -13.96 -1.40 -1.83
C ALA A 115 -14.80 -0.32 -1.11
N TYR A 116 -15.29 -0.64 0.09
CA TYR A 116 -16.03 0.32 0.90
C TYR A 116 -15.10 1.41 1.46
N GLN A 117 -13.93 1.02 1.98
CA GLN A 117 -12.92 1.97 2.46
C GLN A 117 -12.44 2.90 1.36
N LEU A 118 -12.26 2.38 0.14
CA LEU A 118 -11.96 3.16 -1.05
C LEU A 118 -13.04 4.21 -1.29
N GLY A 119 -14.32 3.80 -1.34
CA GLY A 119 -15.44 4.72 -1.57
C GLY A 119 -15.50 5.87 -0.55
N LEU A 120 -15.14 5.61 0.71
CA LEU A 120 -15.11 6.63 1.76
C LEU A 120 -13.90 7.58 1.68
N LYS A 121 -12.74 7.07 1.26
CA LYS A 121 -11.44 7.74 1.44
C LYS A 121 -10.76 8.08 0.11
N ILE A 122 -11.47 7.98 -1.01
CA ILE A 122 -10.88 8.32 -2.30
C ILE A 122 -10.76 9.83 -2.50
N ASN A 123 -9.57 10.29 -2.87
CA ASN A 123 -9.29 11.68 -3.22
C ASN A 123 -8.99 11.78 -4.72
N LEU A 124 -9.96 12.29 -5.48
CA LEU A 124 -9.86 12.44 -6.94
C LEU A 124 -8.99 13.62 -7.37
N GLU A 125 -8.73 14.56 -6.48
CA GLU A 125 -7.94 15.78 -6.72
C GLU A 125 -6.44 15.57 -6.40
N ALA A 126 -6.08 14.45 -5.75
CA ALA A 126 -4.72 14.19 -5.31
C ALA A 126 -3.76 13.96 -6.49
N ASN A 127 -2.83 14.89 -6.72
CA ASN A 127 -1.93 14.86 -7.88
C ASN A 127 -0.43 15.00 -7.52
N TYR A 128 0.02 14.29 -6.50
CA TYR A 128 1.46 14.22 -6.16
C TYR A 128 2.20 13.22 -7.07
N PRO A 129 3.54 13.31 -7.22
CA PRO A 129 4.32 12.29 -7.93
C PRO A 129 4.25 10.95 -7.22
N ILE A 130 4.02 9.85 -7.95
CA ILE A 130 4.21 8.49 -7.42
C ILE A 130 5.68 8.20 -7.22
#